data_AF-A0A2H0UX76-F1
#
_entry.id   AF-A0A2H0UX76-F1
#
_cell.length_a   1.000
_cell.length_b   1.000
_cell.length_c   1.000
_cell.angle_alpha   90.00
_cell.angle_beta   90.00
_cell.angle_gamma   90.00
#
_symmetry.space_group_name_H-M   'P 1'
#
loop_
_entity.id
_entity.type
_entity.pdbx_description
1 polymer ?
#
loop_
_entity_poly.entity_id
_entity_poly.type
_entity_poly.pdbx_seq_one_letter_code
_entity_poly.pdbx_strand_id
1 'polypeptide(L)'
;NPEGVAPRPYGARISKEDLQIDSPYNTYKYLGLPLGPICNPGLDSILAAIYPESSEFWYYLSPWVAELRSSPASLRSAEDEGTIFSETLEKHNIAKEKYLR
;
A
#
# COMPACT_ATOMS: atom_id res chain seq x y z
N ASN A 1 20.67 2.89 -12.25
CA ASN A 1 19.94 4.17 -12.10
C ASN A 1 20.20 4.96 -13.38
N PRO A 2 19.22 5.27 -14.24
CA PRO A 2 19.53 5.86 -15.54
C PRO A 2 19.92 7.35 -15.48
N GLU A 3 19.79 8.05 -14.34
CA GLU A 3 19.76 9.53 -14.37
C GLU A 3 20.64 10.21 -13.30
N GLY A 4 21.77 9.64 -12.86
CA GLY A 4 22.78 10.40 -12.07
C GLY A 4 22.32 11.01 -10.73
N VAL A 5 21.08 10.77 -10.28
CA VAL A 5 20.54 11.27 -9.02
C VAL A 5 21.08 10.40 -7.89
N ALA A 6 21.68 11.03 -6.87
CA ALA A 6 22.13 10.36 -5.66
C ALA A 6 20.95 9.61 -5.01
N PRO A 7 21.17 8.40 -4.46
CA PRO A 7 20.10 7.64 -3.82
C PRO A 7 19.53 8.43 -2.63
N ARG A 8 18.20 8.48 -2.53
CA ARG A 8 17.53 9.11 -1.38
C ARG A 8 17.84 8.33 -0.10
N PRO A 9 17.90 9.00 1.06
CA PRO A 9 18.10 8.32 2.33
C PRO A 9 17.01 7.27 2.55
N TYR A 10 17.41 6.14 3.12
CA TYR A 10 16.50 5.04 3.45
C TYR A 10 15.38 5.55 4.38
N GLY A 11 14.12 5.31 4.02
CA GLY A 11 12.95 5.79 4.77
C GLY A 11 12.45 7.19 4.37
N ALA A 12 13.01 7.81 3.33
CA ALA A 12 12.44 9.04 2.77
C ALA A 12 11.01 8.81 2.25
N ARG A 13 10.13 9.79 2.49
CA ARG A 13 8.79 9.78 1.89
C ARG A 13 8.90 9.93 0.37
N ILE A 14 8.09 9.15 -0.34
CA ILE A 14 7.96 9.22 -1.80
C ILE A 14 7.24 10.54 -2.15
N SER A 15 7.82 11.31 -3.07
CA SER A 15 7.24 12.57 -3.54
C SER A 15 6.29 12.34 -4.72
N LYS A 16 5.52 13.36 -5.11
CA LYS A 16 4.61 13.24 -6.27
C LYS A 16 5.38 13.03 -7.58
N GLU A 17 6.58 13.61 -7.67
CA GLU A 17 7.47 13.49 -8.82
C GLU A 17 8.01 12.07 -8.96
N ASP A 18 8.27 11.37 -7.84
CA ASP A 18 8.74 9.99 -7.86
C ASP A 18 7.68 9.04 -8.47
N LEU A 19 6.39 9.35 -8.28
CA LEU A 19 5.28 8.59 -8.90
C LEU A 19 5.23 8.75 -10.43
N GLN A 20 5.92 9.76 -10.97
CA GLN A 20 5.98 10.05 -12.41
C GLN A 20 7.22 9.46 -13.10
N ILE A 21 8.07 8.71 -12.40
CA ILE A 21 9.24 8.07 -13.01
C ILE A 21 8.79 7.10 -14.10
N ASP A 22 9.41 7.18 -15.27
CA ASP A 22 9.17 6.21 -16.34
C ASP A 22 10.00 4.95 -16.10
N SER A 23 9.31 3.87 -15.75
CA SER A 23 9.89 2.56 -15.45
C SER A 23 8.84 1.50 -15.73
N PRO A 24 9.22 0.35 -16.31
CA PRO A 24 8.29 -0.75 -16.54
C PRO A 24 7.78 -1.41 -15.23
N TYR A 25 8.28 -0.99 -14.07
CA TYR A 25 7.77 -1.37 -12.75
C TYR A 25 6.77 -0.34 -12.17
N ASN A 26 6.51 0.79 -12.83
CA ASN A 26 5.63 1.83 -12.32
C ASN A 26 4.14 1.53 -12.63
N THR A 27 3.44 0.94 -11.66
CA THR A 27 2.01 0.62 -11.75
C THR A 27 1.07 1.83 -11.65
N TYR A 28 1.58 3.04 -11.36
CA TYR A 28 0.81 4.28 -11.54
C TYR A 28 0.67 4.67 -13.02
N LYS A 29 1.60 4.22 -13.88
CA LYS A 29 1.63 4.56 -15.32
C LYS A 29 1.16 3.42 -16.21
N TYR A 30 1.54 2.19 -15.87
CA TYR A 30 1.28 1.00 -16.68
C TYR A 30 0.27 0.09 -15.98
N LEU A 31 -0.79 -0.30 -16.70
CA LEU A 31 -1.82 -1.20 -16.19
C LEU A 31 -1.32 -2.64 -16.11
N GLY A 32 -1.82 -3.39 -15.13
CA GLY A 32 -1.48 -4.80 -14.91
C GLY A 32 -0.33 -5.00 -13.94
N LEU A 33 0.26 -6.19 -13.96
CA LEU A 33 1.40 -6.55 -13.12
C LEU A 33 2.71 -6.00 -13.70
N PRO A 34 3.69 -5.64 -12.85
CA PRO A 34 5.02 -5.25 -13.32
C PRO A 34 5.74 -6.42 -14.03
N LEU A 35 6.83 -6.12 -14.75
CA LEU A 35 7.64 -7.12 -15.47
C LEU A 35 8.11 -8.32 -14.62
N GLY A 36 8.24 -8.15 -13.31
CA GLY A 36 8.69 -9.18 -12.38
C GLY A 36 8.43 -8.81 -10.92
N PRO A 37 8.72 -9.71 -9.97
CA PRO A 37 8.53 -9.45 -8.55
C PRO A 37 9.45 -8.34 -8.06
N ILE A 38 8.95 -7.50 -7.16
CA ILE A 38 9.71 -6.39 -6.55
C ILE A 38 10.50 -6.82 -5.29
N CYS A 39 10.15 -7.97 -4.70
CA CYS A 39 10.76 -8.51 -3.50
C CYS A 39 10.57 -10.03 -3.42
N ASN A 40 11.15 -10.65 -2.39
CA ASN A 40 10.95 -12.05 -2.07
C ASN A 40 9.75 -12.20 -1.12
N PRO A 41 8.57 -12.67 -1.57
CA PRO A 41 7.39 -12.80 -0.73
C PRO A 41 7.54 -13.92 0.31
N GLY A 42 6.95 -13.72 1.50
CA GLY A 42 6.79 -14.78 2.50
C GLY A 42 5.66 -15.75 2.16
N LEU A 43 5.54 -16.82 2.93
CA LEU A 43 4.52 -17.87 2.69
C LEU A 43 3.10 -17.29 2.70
N ASP A 44 2.79 -16.42 3.67
CA ASP A 44 1.46 -15.83 3.81
C ASP A 44 1.08 -14.98 2.59
N SER A 45 2.03 -14.23 2.03
CA SER A 45 1.80 -13.45 0.80
C SER A 45 1.59 -14.33 -0.42
N ILE A 46 2.29 -15.47 -0.51
CA ILE A 46 2.10 -16.45 -1.59
C ILE A 46 0.72 -17.10 -1.47
N LEU A 47 0.31 -17.51 -0.28
CA LEU A 47 -1.01 -18.10 -0.04
C LEU A 47 -2.13 -17.10 -0.35
N ALA A 48 -1.99 -15.84 0.05
CA ALA A 48 -2.98 -14.79 -0.26
C ALA A 48 -3.10 -14.52 -1.77
N ALA A 49 -2.01 -14.62 -2.53
CA ALA A 49 -2.05 -14.47 -3.99
C ALA A 49 -2.72 -15.65 -4.71
N ILE A 50 -2.57 -16.88 -4.18
CA ILE A 50 -3.17 -18.10 -4.76
C ILE A 50 -4.63 -18.26 -4.32
N TYR A 51 -4.94 -17.94 -3.06
CA TYR A 51 -6.24 -18.12 -2.42
C TYR A 51 -6.75 -16.78 -1.85
N PRO A 52 -7.10 -15.81 -2.71
CA PRO A 52 -7.63 -14.55 -2.25
C PRO A 52 -9.03 -14.71 -1.65
N GLU A 53 -9.37 -13.87 -0.67
CA GLU A 53 -10.73 -13.73 -0.20
C GLU A 53 -11.54 -12.92 -1.23
N SER A 54 -12.73 -13.43 -1.60
CA SER A 54 -13.61 -12.72 -2.52
C SER A 54 -14.17 -11.47 -1.85
N SER A 55 -13.96 -10.30 -2.46
CA SER A 55 -14.48 -9.03 -1.96
C SER A 55 -14.78 -8.07 -3.09
N GLU A 56 -15.61 -7.05 -2.81
CA GLU A 56 -15.94 -5.96 -3.74
C GLU A 56 -15.04 -4.72 -3.52
N PHE A 57 -13.95 -4.87 -2.75
CA PHE A 57 -13.07 -3.77 -2.39
C PHE A 57 -12.08 -3.46 -3.51
N TRP A 58 -12.06 -2.20 -3.95
CA TRP A 58 -11.15 -1.70 -4.97
C TRP A 58 -10.03 -0.83 -4.40
N TYR A 59 -10.23 -0.27 -3.20
CA TYR A 59 -9.31 0.67 -2.57
C TYR A 59 -9.02 0.25 -1.14
N TYR A 60 -7.81 0.53 -0.67
CA TYR A 60 -7.43 0.38 0.72
C TYR A 60 -6.57 1.56 1.19
N LEU A 61 -6.59 1.83 2.50
CA LEU A 61 -5.79 2.88 3.13
C LEU A 61 -5.27 2.38 4.48
N SER A 62 -3.96 2.32 4.67
CA SER A 62 -3.33 1.96 5.94
C SER A 62 -2.75 3.20 6.62
N PRO A 63 -3.55 4.00 7.35
CA PRO A 63 -3.04 5.17 8.04
C PRO A 63 -2.05 4.80 9.15
N TRP A 64 -1.05 5.64 9.33
CA TRP A 64 -0.21 5.58 10.52
C TRP A 64 -0.93 6.29 11.66
N VAL A 65 -1.78 5.55 12.38
CA VAL A 65 -2.47 6.07 13.59
C VAL A 65 -1.77 5.50 14.82
N ALA A 66 -1.06 6.36 15.55
CA ALA A 66 -0.31 5.95 16.74
C ALA A 66 -1.21 5.30 17.82
N GLU A 67 -2.45 5.78 17.95
CA GLU A 67 -3.45 5.29 18.92
C GLU A 67 -4.00 3.89 18.58
N LEU A 68 -4.09 3.52 17.30
CA LEU A 68 -4.50 2.16 16.90
C LEU A 68 -3.34 1.16 17.03
N ARG A 69 -2.09 1.66 16.99
CA ARG A 69 -0.88 0.83 17.09
C ARG A 69 -0.31 0.67 18.50
N SER A 70 -0.84 1.37 19.51
CA SER A 70 -0.44 1.23 20.91
C SER A 70 -1.11 0.06 21.64
N SER A 71 -2.20 -0.50 21.09
CA SER A 71 -2.85 -1.71 21.63
C SER A 71 -1.99 -2.97 21.36
N PRO A 72 -1.85 -3.92 22.31
CA PRO A 72 -1.07 -5.14 22.11
C PRO A 72 -1.54 -5.94 20.89
N ALA A 73 -0.62 -6.46 20.07
CA ALA A 73 -0.94 -7.24 18.86
C ALA A 73 -1.87 -8.44 19.15
N SER A 74 -1.84 -8.97 20.37
CA SER A 74 -2.68 -10.10 20.82
C SER A 74 -4.16 -9.75 21.08
N LEU A 75 -4.51 -8.47 21.12
CA LEU A 75 -5.88 -7.98 21.38
C LEU A 75 -6.50 -7.27 20.16
N ARG A 76 -5.83 -7.31 19.01
CA ARG A 76 -6.36 -6.73 17.77
C ARG A 76 -7.14 -7.80 17.04
N SER A 77 -8.39 -7.54 16.71
CA SER A 77 -9.11 -8.33 15.71
C SER A 77 -8.43 -8.10 14.35
N ALA A 78 -8.53 -9.03 13.40
CA ALA A 78 -8.01 -8.82 12.04
C ALA A 78 -8.60 -7.54 11.39
N GLU A 79 -9.79 -7.15 11.84
CA GLU A 79 -10.52 -5.94 11.47
C GLU A 79 -9.95 -4.65 12.11
N ASP A 80 -9.19 -4.80 13.21
CA ASP A 80 -8.54 -3.72 13.95
C ASP A 80 -7.11 -3.43 13.43
N GLU A 81 -6.64 -4.14 12.40
CA GLU A 81 -5.32 -3.95 11.79
C GLU A 81 -5.23 -2.71 10.89
N GLY A 82 -5.77 -1.58 11.32
CA GLY A 82 -5.41 -0.24 10.83
C GLY A 82 -5.46 -0.04 9.31
N THR A 83 -6.12 -0.90 8.54
CA THR A 83 -6.24 -0.83 7.09
C THR A 83 -7.71 -0.79 6.73
N ILE A 84 -8.10 0.30 6.08
CA ILE A 84 -9.48 0.62 5.75
C ILE A 84 -9.71 0.24 4.30
N PHE A 85 -10.61 -0.69 4.04
CA PHE A 85 -11.01 -1.10 2.69
C PHE A 85 -12.23 -0.33 2.21
N SER A 86 -12.35 -0.10 0.91
CA SER A 86 -13.42 0.69 0.29
C SER A 86 -13.76 0.19 -1.11
N GLU A 87 -15.05 0.03 -1.37
CA GLU A 87 -15.59 -0.35 -2.69
C GLU A 87 -15.53 0.80 -3.70
N THR A 88 -15.63 2.05 -3.23
CA THR A 88 -15.73 3.24 -4.09
C THR A 88 -14.64 4.26 -3.78
N LEU A 89 -14.29 5.05 -4.80
CA LEU A 89 -13.34 6.15 -4.68
C LEU A 89 -13.81 7.22 -3.68
N GLU A 90 -15.12 7.48 -3.61
CA GLU A 90 -15.69 8.44 -2.66
C GLU A 90 -15.47 8.00 -1.21
N LYS A 91 -15.78 6.74 -0.87
CA LYS A 91 -15.52 6.17 0.45
C LYS A 91 -14.03 6.23 0.81
N HIS A 92 -13.15 5.91 -0.14
CA HIS A 92 -11.70 5.98 0.05
C HIS A 92 -11.22 7.42 0.34
N ASN A 93 -11.73 8.41 -0.40
CA ASN A 93 -11.36 9.82 -0.20
C ASN A 93 -11.83 10.36 1.16
N ILE A 94 -13.02 9.97 1.60
CA ILE A 94 -13.52 10.31 2.94
C ILE A 94 -12.59 9.73 4.02
N ALA A 95 -12.17 8.47 3.87
CA ALA A 95 -11.20 7.87 4.79
C ALA A 95 -9.86 8.62 4.78
N LYS A 96 -9.36 9.01 3.61
CA LYS A 96 -8.14 9.83 3.48
C LYS A 96 -8.26 11.16 4.23
N GLU A 97 -9.37 11.88 4.07
CA GLU A 97 -9.61 13.16 4.78
C GLU A 97 -9.73 12.99 6.30
N LYS A 98 -10.20 11.83 6.75
CA LYS A 98 -10.34 11.50 8.17
C LYS A 98 -9.00 11.13 8.82
N TYR A 99 -8.16 10.35 8.14
CA TYR A 99 -7.00 9.70 8.77
C TYR A 99 -5.62 10.24 8.34
N LEU A 100 -5.52 11.05 7.28
CA LEU A 100 -4.23 11.58 6.77
C LEU A 100 -4.13 13.12 6.84
N ARG A 101 -4.69 13.76 7.88
CA ARG A 101 -4.51 15.20 8.12
C ARG A 101 -3.13 15.55 8.67
#